data_AF-K5ZLU5-F1
#
_entry.id   AF-K5ZLU5-F1
#
_cell.length_a   1.000
_cell.length_b   1.000
_cell.length_c   1.000
_cell.angle_alpha   90.00
_cell.angle_beta   90.00
_cell.angle_gamma   90.00
#
_symmetry.space_group_name_H-M   'P 1'
#
loop_
_entity.id
_entity.type
_entity.pdbx_description
1 polymer ?
#
loop_
_entity_poly.entity_id
_entity_poly.type
_entity_poly.pdbx_seq_one_letter_code
_entity_poly.pdbx_strand_id
1 'polypeptide(L)'
;HGNKQLKAVITEAAWAATRTKNTFYSARYHRLAARRGKKRALVAVGHSILKSVWHVLKEACEYKELGAEYLNQRMEQKRKNYLKKELEALGYKVKISRDDGPIPEVG
;
A
#
# COMPACT_ATOMS: atom_id res chain seq x y z
N HIS A 1 6.39 -19.61 -20.12
CA HIS A 1 7.61 -18.80 -19.85
C HIS A 1 7.28 -17.33 -20.05
N GLY A 2 7.71 -16.42 -19.17
CA GLY A 2 7.46 -14.98 -19.30
C GLY A 2 8.53 -14.28 -20.17
N ASN A 3 8.17 -13.18 -20.83
CA ASN A 3 9.10 -12.37 -21.63
C ASN A 3 10.24 -11.83 -20.73
N LYS A 4 11.49 -12.25 -21.01
CA LYS A 4 12.67 -11.88 -20.22
C LYS A 4 12.98 -10.38 -20.29
N GLN A 5 12.79 -9.76 -21.45
CA GLN A 5 13.02 -8.33 -21.66
C GLN A 5 12.03 -7.50 -20.85
N LEU A 6 10.74 -7.87 -20.91
CA LEU A 6 9.70 -7.21 -20.13
C LEU A 6 10.00 -7.28 -18.62
N LYS A 7 10.46 -8.43 -18.14
CA LYS A 7 10.84 -8.59 -16.74
C LYS A 7 12.01 -7.67 -16.35
N ALA A 8 13.01 -7.52 -17.21
CA ALA A 8 14.13 -6.63 -16.97
C ALA A 8 13.67 -5.17 -16.87
N VAL A 9 12.93 -4.69 -17.87
CA VAL A 9 12.39 -3.32 -17.92
C VAL A 9 11.51 -3.02 -16.70
N ILE A 10 10.60 -3.93 -16.34
CA ILE A 10 9.75 -3.75 -15.16
C ILE A 10 10.59 -3.72 -13.87
N THR A 11 11.67 -4.49 -13.79
CA THR A 11 12.53 -4.52 -12.60
C THR A 11 13.30 -3.19 -12.47
N GLU A 12 13.81 -2.66 -13.57
CA GLU A 12 14.47 -1.34 -13.60
C GLU A 12 13.51 -0.21 -13.26
N ALA A 13 12.32 -0.20 -13.88
CA ALA A 13 11.26 0.76 -13.57
C ALA A 13 10.84 0.68 -12.09
N ALA A 14 10.67 -0.53 -11.56
CA ALA A 14 10.39 -0.73 -10.14
C ALA A 14 11.51 -0.18 -9.27
N TRP A 15 12.77 -0.44 -9.62
CA TRP A 15 13.92 0.04 -8.86
C TRP A 15 14.00 1.57 -8.87
N ALA A 16 13.81 2.21 -10.02
CA ALA A 16 13.71 3.67 -10.12
C ALA A 16 12.57 4.22 -9.26
N ALA A 17 11.37 3.62 -9.35
CA ALA A 17 10.21 4.03 -8.56
C ALA A 17 10.44 3.91 -7.05
N THR A 18 11.29 2.99 -6.58
CA THR A 18 11.62 2.88 -5.16
C THR A 18 12.41 4.07 -4.63
N ARG A 19 13.17 4.76 -5.50
CA ARG A 19 14.03 5.90 -5.15
C ARG A 19 13.28 7.22 -5.08
N THR A 20 12.10 7.30 -5.70
CA THR A 20 11.23 8.48 -5.65
C THR A 20 10.48 8.54 -4.32
N LYS A 21 10.88 9.47 -3.46
CA LYS A 21 10.29 9.66 -2.12
C LYS A 21 8.81 10.06 -2.19
N ASN A 22 8.09 9.83 -1.11
CA ASN A 22 6.68 10.22 -0.93
C ASN A 22 5.68 9.58 -1.92
N THR A 23 6.08 8.53 -2.62
CA THR A 23 5.20 7.75 -3.51
C THR A 23 4.69 6.48 -2.84
N PHE A 24 3.56 5.97 -3.32
CA PHE A 24 3.01 4.67 -2.97
C PHE A 24 4.03 3.54 -3.22
N TYR A 25 4.73 3.58 -4.35
CA TYR A 25 5.70 2.53 -4.71
C TYR A 25 6.88 2.49 -3.75
N SER A 26 7.43 3.65 -3.36
CA SER A 26 8.51 3.73 -2.39
C SER A 26 8.06 3.24 -1.01
N ALA A 27 6.91 3.71 -0.51
CA ALA A 27 6.36 3.25 0.78
C ALA A 27 6.08 1.73 0.78
N ARG A 28 5.54 1.21 -0.33
CA ARG A 28 5.32 -0.23 -0.52
C ARG A 28 6.62 -1.01 -0.53
N TYR A 29 7.65 -0.51 -1.22
CA TYR A 29 8.97 -1.13 -1.28
C TYR A 29 9.57 -1.26 0.11
N HIS A 30 9.69 -0.16 0.86
CA HIS A 30 10.35 -0.17 2.17
C HIS A 30 9.66 -1.13 3.15
N ARG A 31 8.33 -1.15 3.18
CA ARG A 31 7.55 -2.07 4.03
C ARG A 31 7.73 -3.55 3.63
N LEU A 32 7.86 -3.84 2.34
CA LEU A 32 8.08 -5.21 1.87
C LEU A 32 9.53 -5.64 2.04
N ALA A 33 10.48 -4.74 1.80
CA ALA A 33 11.91 -5.00 1.93
C ALA A 33 12.24 -5.36 3.38
N ALA A 34 11.70 -4.61 4.36
CA ALA A 34 11.87 -4.89 5.78
C ALA A 34 11.36 -6.28 6.22
N ARG A 35 10.31 -6.81 5.58
CA ARG A 35 9.68 -8.09 5.98
C ARG A 35 10.09 -9.29 5.14
N ARG A 36 10.45 -9.09 3.87
CA ARG A 36 10.61 -10.17 2.87
C ARG A 36 11.92 -10.06 2.08
N GLY A 37 12.71 -9.02 2.29
CA GLY A 37 13.96 -8.77 1.57
C GLY A 37 13.79 -7.99 0.26
N LYS A 38 14.87 -7.33 -0.15
CA LYS A 38 14.90 -6.34 -1.26
C LYS A 38 14.43 -6.91 -2.61
N LYS A 39 14.91 -8.10 -2.99
CA LYS A 39 14.57 -8.73 -4.28
C LYS A 39 13.06 -9.03 -4.41
N ARG A 40 12.45 -9.60 -3.37
CA ARG A 40 11.01 -9.89 -3.33
C ARG A 40 10.18 -8.61 -3.32
N ALA A 41 10.67 -7.56 -2.66
CA ALA A 41 10.00 -6.26 -2.65
C ALA A 41 9.98 -5.61 -4.05
N LEU A 42 11.08 -5.63 -4.80
CA LEU A 42 11.13 -5.10 -6.17
C LEU A 42 10.12 -5.78 -7.10
N VAL A 43 10.06 -7.11 -7.07
CA VAL A 43 9.07 -7.87 -7.88
C VAL A 43 7.65 -7.46 -7.54
N ALA A 44 7.34 -7.29 -6.25
CA ALA A 44 6.02 -6.88 -5.79
C ALA A 44 5.67 -5.42 -6.15
N VAL A 45 6.66 -4.54 -6.25
CA VAL A 45 6.49 -3.16 -6.76
C VAL A 45 6.25 -3.18 -8.26
N GLY A 46 7.04 -3.94 -9.03
CA GLY A 46 6.84 -4.10 -10.46
C GLY A 46 5.44 -4.62 -10.82
N HIS A 47 4.93 -5.60 -10.06
CA HIS A 47 3.54 -6.04 -10.21
C HIS A 47 2.51 -4.94 -9.91
N SER A 48 2.80 -4.06 -8.95
CA SER A 48 1.93 -2.90 -8.67
C SER A 48 1.94 -1.88 -9.82
N ILE A 49 3.12 -1.56 -10.37
CA ILE A 49 3.26 -0.69 -11.54
C ILE A 49 2.47 -1.25 -12.72
N LEU A 50 2.61 -2.55 -13.00
CA LEU A 50 1.89 -3.19 -14.10
C LEU A 50 0.36 -3.09 -13.94
N LYS A 51 -0.15 -3.21 -12.72
CA LYS A 51 -1.57 -3.01 -12.46
C LYS A 51 -2.00 -1.57 -12.71
N SER A 52 -1.22 -0.59 -12.25
CA SER A 52 -1.53 0.82 -12.52
C SER A 52 -1.54 1.13 -14.02
N VAL A 53 -0.57 0.61 -14.77
CA VAL A 53 -0.56 0.73 -16.25
C VAL A 53 -1.79 0.08 -16.87
N TRP A 54 -2.16 -1.13 -16.42
CA TRP A 54 -3.35 -1.79 -16.93
C TRP A 54 -4.63 -0.98 -16.68
N HIS A 55 -4.80 -0.39 -15.49
CA HIS A 55 -5.95 0.47 -15.19
C HIS A 55 -5.98 1.72 -16.07
N VAL A 56 -4.85 2.42 -16.19
CA VAL A 56 -4.70 3.61 -17.05
C VAL A 56 -5.09 3.30 -18.49
N LEU A 57 -4.59 2.19 -19.03
CA LEU A 57 -4.89 1.77 -20.41
C LEU A 57 -6.33 1.28 -20.57
N LYS A 58 -6.86 0.54 -19.60
CA LYS A 58 -8.19 -0.06 -19.67
C LYS A 58 -9.31 0.97 -19.53
N GLU A 59 -9.12 1.93 -18.64
CA GLU A 59 -10.11 2.94 -18.28
C GLU A 59 -9.85 4.29 -18.99
N ALA A 60 -8.79 4.37 -19.82
CA ALA A 60 -8.34 5.59 -20.48
C ALA A 60 -8.23 6.78 -19.50
N CYS A 61 -7.73 6.51 -18.30
CA CYS A 61 -7.68 7.47 -17.20
C CYS A 61 -6.23 7.85 -16.88
N GLU A 62 -6.04 9.06 -16.35
CA GLU A 62 -4.71 9.49 -15.91
C GLU A 62 -4.24 8.71 -14.68
N TYR A 63 -2.93 8.45 -14.62
CA TYR A 63 -2.33 7.87 -13.44
C TYR A 63 -2.43 8.83 -12.25
N LYS A 64 -3.05 8.37 -11.16
CA LYS A 64 -3.12 9.10 -9.89
C LYS A 64 -2.19 8.44 -8.87
N GLU A 65 -1.17 9.18 -8.45
CA GLU A 65 -0.27 8.73 -7.38
C GLU A 65 -1.00 8.76 -6.03
N LEU A 66 -1.00 7.62 -5.33
CA LEU A 66 -1.73 7.47 -4.06
C LEU A 66 -0.96 8.05 -2.87
N GLY A 67 0.35 8.25 -3.03
CA GLY A 67 1.23 8.78 -1.99
C GLY A 67 1.61 7.75 -0.93
N ALA A 68 2.56 8.13 -0.06
CA ALA A 68 3.12 7.24 0.95
C ALA A 68 2.10 6.83 2.04
N GLU A 69 1.18 7.74 2.38
CA GLU A 69 0.23 7.57 3.50
C GLU A 69 -0.93 6.62 3.19
N TYR A 70 -1.24 6.40 1.91
CA TYR A 70 -2.33 5.52 1.47
C TYR A 70 -2.24 4.12 2.10
N LEU A 71 -1.02 3.60 2.25
CA LEU A 71 -0.78 2.29 2.84
C LEU A 71 -1.02 2.24 4.35
N ASN A 72 -0.94 3.36 5.06
CA ASN A 72 -1.22 3.44 6.48
C ASN A 72 -2.74 3.46 6.70
N GLN A 73 -3.44 4.36 6.01
CA GLN A 73 -4.92 4.44 6.04
C GLN A 73 -5.57 3.09 5.71
N ARG A 74 -5.08 2.41 4.67
CA ARG A 74 -5.60 1.09 4.29
C ARG A 74 -5.36 0.02 5.35
N MET A 75 -4.22 0.05 6.03
CA MET A 75 -3.91 -0.92 7.09
C MET A 75 -4.71 -0.63 8.35
N GLU A 76 -4.86 0.64 8.71
CA GLU A 76 -5.71 1.08 9.81
C GLU A 76 -7.15 0.62 9.58
N GLN A 77 -7.71 0.84 8.39
CA GLN A 77 -9.05 0.38 8.05
C GLN A 77 -9.19 -1.14 8.14
N LYS A 78 -8.19 -1.89 7.65
CA LYS A 78 -8.19 -3.36 7.79
C LYS A 78 -8.16 -3.81 9.24
N ARG A 79 -7.35 -3.15 10.08
CA ARG A 79 -7.25 -3.45 11.51
C ARG A 79 -8.55 -3.13 12.24
N LYS A 80 -9.16 -1.97 11.95
CA LYS A 80 -10.49 -1.59 12.46
C LYS A 80 -11.54 -2.64 12.12
N ASN A 81 -11.60 -3.06 10.85
CA ASN A 81 -12.55 -4.07 10.40
C ASN A 81 -12.31 -5.44 11.04
N TYR A 82 -11.06 -5.82 11.24
CA TYR A 82 -10.70 -7.06 11.94
C TYR A 82 -11.18 -7.03 13.39
N LEU A 83 -10.82 -5.99 14.15
CA LEU A 83 -11.20 -5.85 15.56
C LEU A 83 -12.71 -5.76 15.74
N LYS A 84 -13.40 -5.04 14.84
CA LYS A 84 -14.87 -4.98 14.84
C LYS A 84 -15.48 -6.37 14.74
N LYS A 85 -15.03 -7.18 13.77
CA LYS A 85 -15.52 -8.53 13.54
C LYS A 85 -15.24 -9.46 14.73
N GLU A 86 -14.08 -9.31 15.35
CA GLU A 86 -13.68 -10.11 16.52
C GLU A 86 -14.60 -9.83 17.72
N LEU A 87 -14.89 -8.55 18.00
CA LEU A 87 -15.82 -8.15 19.05
C LEU A 87 -17.28 -8.56 18.74
N GLU A 88 -17.71 -8.44 17.48
CA GLU A 88 -19.03 -8.92 17.05
C GLU A 88 -19.16 -10.45 17.24
N ALA A 89 -18.10 -11.21 16.95
CA ALA A 89 -18.08 -12.67 17.16
C ALA A 89 -18.17 -13.06 18.64
N LEU A 90 -17.71 -12.20 19.55
CA LEU A 90 -17.85 -12.37 21.00
C LEU A 90 -19.23 -11.91 21.53
N GLY A 91 -20.14 -11.46 20.66
CA GLY A 91 -21.49 -11.05 21.02
C GLY A 91 -21.65 -9.57 21.39
N TYR A 92 -20.60 -8.75 21.23
CA TYR A 92 -20.68 -7.32 21.50
C TYR A 92 -21.21 -6.54 20.28
N LYS A 93 -22.11 -5.57 20.53
CA LYS A 93 -22.55 -4.62 19.51
C LYS A 93 -21.55 -3.45 19.43
N VAL A 94 -20.74 -3.42 18.39
CA VAL A 94 -19.64 -2.45 18.25
C VAL A 94 -20.05 -1.22 17.44
N LYS A 95 -19.88 -0.02 18.02
CA LYS A 95 -19.84 1.25 17.29
C LYS A 95 -18.44 1.84 17.39
N ILE A 96 -17.83 2.14 16.25
CA ILE A 96 -16.51 2.80 16.20
C ILE A 96 -16.75 4.28 15.92
N SER A 97 -16.40 5.13 16.88
CA SER A 97 -16.30 6.59 16.73
C SER A 97 -14.85 7.01 16.91
N ARG A 98 -14.40 8.02 16.16
CA ARG A 98 -13.11 8.67 16.40
C ARG A 98 -13.33 9.71 17.49
N ASP A 99 -12.51 9.69 18.53
CA ASP A 99 -12.51 10.75 19.54
C ASP A 99 -11.63 11.87 18.99
N ASP A 100 -12.25 12.93 18.46
CA ASP A 100 -11.56 14.11 17.93
C ASP A 100 -11.31 15.15 19.05
N GLY A 101 -11.29 14.71 20.31
CA GLY A 101 -11.02 15.56 21.47
C GLY A 101 -9.61 16.15 21.46
N PRO A 102 -9.41 17.37 21.99
CA PRO A 102 -8.10 18.00 22.05
C PRO A 102 -7.14 17.15 22.88
N ILE A 103 -5.91 17.00 22.38
CA ILE A 103 -4.82 16.29 23.07
C ILE A 103 -4.66 16.94 24.45
N PRO A 104 -4.77 16.20 25.58
CA PRO A 104 -4.54 16.80 26.89
C PRO A 104 -3.09 17.30 26.95
N GLU A 105 -2.92 18.58 27.27
CA GLU A 105 -1.62 19.17 27.59
C GLU A 105 -1.03 18.38 28.76
N VAL A 106 0.03 17.63 28.46
CA VAL A 106 0.87 16.99 29.47
C VAL A 106 1.62 18.10 30.21
N GLY A 107 1.19 18.38 31.44
CA GLY A 107 1.90 19.21 32.41
C GLY A 107 3.11 18.51 33.02
#